data_AF-A0A8E0R1X7-F1
#
_entry.id   AF-A0A8E0R1X7-F1
#
_cell.length_a   1.000
_cell.length_b   1.000
_cell.length_c   1.000
_cell.angle_alpha   90.00
_cell.angle_beta   90.00
_cell.angle_gamma   90.00
#
_symmetry.space_group_name_H-M   'P 1'
#
loop_
_entity.id
_entity.type
_entity.pdbx_description
1 polymer ?
#
loop_
_entity_poly.entity_id
_entity_poly.type
_entity_poly.pdbx_seq_one_letter_code
_entity_poly.pdbx_strand_id
1 'polypeptide(L)'
;MGSVSEVEVMKPALNVPVDSQASLLRDRTVRQGAVPGLRLNTVQHRQRISTADQIDFRVKLLRSLRLKWEKDDTEAKFLNLVDMIESDGCALFGGLIDPTIFEKLVAKYDKVQSRSGNNAFMHSYVNLATEHDFFLGGNYIEAFSHPLLIALVSYLLGGSIRIVDFRGKDNDPMSINAQDNMLHVDNTPFKEEYKVLLNWRRGQVKGPSGQNFTFLPWTHKGNRDVLVDEEGLPWSTERDSLFVSHDAIDGLLNFQTEIKGISRVVEAKHPEQPLAVLFPAGALVHHRYRTTEGDPRSCIIVAFHLSSKHPGQISELPPISGRKKTLIEFLVGYQDEHSNEELLSLLLSESPHIEEKIQELFHPSHPSKLIDIAPLALKGESLTQWRNAVVGAPSPITHKFNNNLRLSGADFSDLDALTERLAAIMDYDKHCNLQMILYEDGREEIRKPGRKIIGEMKKDAIRARLHAWTPELRSGSFSAHDLVEPRTLRIMCDAMAALGKHLAQNVDTGVKGKPSERVVGQKKIFMSLSRLMVDLGEAIVRCEGVEAFVVTSLFLFLTSEEIYSNLCESDQVAIRSMLVVFLRNYVATILLVEATVSS
;
A
#
# COMPACT_ATOMS: atom_id res chain seq x y z
N MET A 1 12.39 -7.37 60.82
CA MET A 1 12.67 -6.60 59.59
C MET A 1 13.23 -7.59 58.58
N GLY A 2 12.38 -8.09 57.68
CA GLY A 2 12.81 -9.00 56.61
C GLY A 2 13.43 -8.18 55.48
N SER A 3 14.64 -8.54 55.05
CA SER A 3 15.29 -7.98 53.87
C SER A 3 14.47 -8.34 52.65
N VAL A 4 13.86 -7.34 52.01
CA VAL A 4 13.38 -7.46 50.64
C VAL A 4 14.65 -7.67 49.80
N SER A 5 14.83 -8.88 49.26
CA SER A 5 15.87 -9.15 48.28
C SER A 5 15.64 -8.21 47.09
N GLU A 6 16.59 -7.33 46.80
CA GLU A 6 16.61 -6.61 45.53
C GLU A 6 16.63 -7.66 44.42
N VAL A 7 15.54 -7.73 43.64
CA VAL A 7 15.49 -8.56 42.44
C VAL A 7 16.52 -7.98 41.49
N GLU A 8 17.57 -8.75 41.19
CA GLU A 8 18.66 -8.33 40.32
C GLU A 8 18.12 -8.14 38.90
N VAL A 9 17.98 -6.87 38.49
CA VAL A 9 17.49 -6.49 37.16
C VAL A 9 18.51 -6.95 36.11
N MET A 10 18.10 -7.88 35.25
CA MET A 10 18.98 -8.45 34.24
C MET A 10 18.83 -7.68 32.94
N LYS A 11 19.78 -6.79 32.67
CA LYS A 11 19.79 -5.99 31.43
C LYS A 11 20.33 -6.81 30.25
N PRO A 12 19.87 -6.54 29.02
CA PRO A 12 20.47 -7.16 27.84
C PRO A 12 21.91 -6.67 27.65
N ALA A 13 22.77 -7.58 27.22
CA ALA A 13 24.16 -7.30 26.86
C ALA A 13 24.41 -7.72 25.41
N LEU A 14 24.87 -6.78 24.58
CA LEU A 14 25.42 -7.07 23.26
C LEU A 14 26.94 -7.17 23.36
N ASN A 15 27.44 -8.41 23.42
CA ASN A 15 28.87 -8.75 23.53
C ASN A 15 29.57 -8.64 22.17
N VAL A 16 29.49 -7.46 21.56
CA VAL A 16 30.21 -7.07 20.34
C VAL A 16 31.07 -5.86 20.70
N PRO A 17 32.38 -5.86 20.43
CA PRO A 17 33.25 -4.73 20.71
C PRO A 17 32.71 -3.43 20.11
N VAL A 18 32.68 -2.35 20.88
CA VAL A 18 32.10 -1.05 20.47
C VAL A 18 32.67 -0.59 19.12
N ASP A 19 33.99 -0.69 18.94
CA ASP A 19 34.68 -0.30 17.70
C ASP A 19 34.25 -1.13 16.48
N SER A 20 33.69 -2.32 16.69
CA SER A 20 33.20 -3.20 15.63
C SER A 20 31.71 -3.03 15.33
N GLN A 21 30.92 -2.44 16.24
CA GLN A 21 29.46 -2.35 16.10
C GLN A 21 29.04 -1.54 14.88
N ALA A 22 29.63 -0.36 14.67
CA ALA A 22 29.32 0.48 13.51
C ALA A 22 29.74 -0.18 12.19
N SER A 23 30.87 -0.90 12.16
CA SER A 23 31.29 -1.65 10.97
C SER A 23 30.33 -2.79 10.67
N LEU A 24 29.95 -3.57 11.69
CA LEU A 24 29.04 -4.68 11.53
C LEU A 24 27.67 -4.23 11.05
N LEU A 25 27.12 -3.15 11.62
CA LEU A 25 25.86 -2.58 11.14
C LEU A 25 25.99 -2.13 9.68
N ARG A 26 27.11 -1.49 9.30
CA ARG A 26 27.36 -1.12 7.89
C ARG A 26 27.42 -2.34 6.99
N ASP A 27 28.13 -3.41 7.37
CA ASP A 27 28.22 -4.63 6.56
C ASP A 27 26.87 -5.31 6.35
N ARG A 28 25.90 -5.10 7.25
CA ARG A 28 24.53 -5.61 7.14
C ARG A 28 23.57 -4.69 6.39
N THR A 29 23.89 -3.40 6.26
CA THR A 29 22.95 -2.37 5.78
C THR A 29 23.44 -1.57 4.59
N VAL A 30 24.73 -1.65 4.24
CA VAL A 30 25.32 -0.83 3.18
C VAL A 30 25.45 -1.65 1.90
N ARG A 31 24.51 -1.40 0.99
CA ARG A 31 24.78 -1.38 -0.45
C ARG A 31 24.53 0.05 -0.91
N GLN A 32 25.45 0.62 -1.70
CA GLN A 32 25.18 1.91 -2.34
C GLN A 32 24.13 1.70 -3.43
N GLY A 33 22.87 1.94 -3.07
CA GLY A 33 21.77 2.03 -4.03
C GLY A 33 21.88 3.30 -4.86
N ALA A 34 21.49 3.23 -6.13
CA ALA A 34 21.31 4.42 -6.94
C ALA A 34 20.16 5.27 -6.36
N VAL A 35 20.28 6.60 -6.50
CA VAL A 35 19.18 7.51 -6.16
C VAL A 35 17.98 7.18 -7.07
N PRO A 36 16.80 6.82 -6.52
CA PRO A 36 15.63 6.50 -7.33
C PRO A 36 15.25 7.65 -8.25
N GLY A 37 14.89 7.32 -9.50
CA GLY A 37 14.46 8.31 -10.48
C GLY A 37 13.39 7.79 -11.43
N LEU A 38 13.00 8.65 -12.36
CA LEU A 38 12.14 8.30 -13.49
C LEU A 38 12.93 8.34 -14.79
N ARG A 39 12.57 7.44 -15.71
CA ARG A 39 13.20 7.27 -17.02
C ARG A 39 12.16 7.04 -18.10
N LEU A 40 12.47 7.49 -19.31
CA LEU A 40 11.64 7.22 -20.50
C LEU A 40 11.92 5.84 -21.09
N ASN A 41 13.17 5.37 -21.03
CA ASN A 41 13.57 4.08 -21.60
C ASN A 41 12.97 2.87 -20.86
N THR A 42 12.54 3.03 -19.60
CA THR A 42 11.88 1.96 -18.83
C THR A 42 10.35 1.93 -19.00
N VAL A 43 9.77 2.86 -19.77
CA VAL A 43 8.31 2.92 -20.01
C VAL A 43 7.81 1.68 -20.75
N GLN A 44 8.63 1.10 -21.62
CA GLN A 44 8.30 -0.11 -22.38
C GLN A 44 7.99 -1.34 -21.52
N HIS A 45 8.46 -1.36 -20.25
CA HIS A 45 8.16 -2.45 -19.31
C HIS A 45 6.78 -2.34 -18.67
N ARG A 46 6.08 -1.21 -18.80
CA ARG A 46 4.69 -1.09 -18.33
C ARG A 46 3.81 -1.90 -19.27
N GLN A 47 3.28 -3.03 -18.79
CA GLN A 47 2.43 -3.90 -19.60
C GLN A 47 1.12 -3.19 -19.93
N ARG A 48 0.95 -2.89 -21.21
CA ARG A 48 -0.30 -2.40 -21.79
C ARG A 48 -0.96 -3.49 -22.61
N ILE A 49 -2.26 -3.33 -22.87
CA ILE A 49 -2.87 -4.04 -24.00
C ILE A 49 -2.31 -3.49 -25.32
N SER A 50 -2.54 -4.20 -26.42
CA SER A 50 -2.06 -3.72 -27.71
C SER A 50 -2.71 -2.37 -28.05
N THR A 51 -1.98 -1.50 -28.73
CA THR A 51 -2.51 -0.21 -29.18
C THR A 51 -3.76 -0.39 -30.05
N ALA A 52 -3.82 -1.47 -30.83
CA ALA A 52 -4.98 -1.80 -31.66
C ALA A 52 -6.22 -2.12 -30.80
N ASP A 53 -6.07 -2.97 -29.78
CA ASP A 53 -7.17 -3.33 -28.87
C ASP A 53 -7.66 -2.12 -28.07
N GLN A 54 -6.72 -1.28 -27.60
CA GLN A 54 -7.06 -0.05 -26.90
C GLN A 54 -7.88 0.90 -27.78
N ILE A 55 -7.46 1.11 -29.03
CA ILE A 55 -8.19 1.95 -29.98
C ILE A 55 -9.57 1.35 -30.30
N ASP A 56 -9.66 0.05 -30.56
CA ASP A 56 -10.92 -0.63 -30.83
C ASP A 56 -11.92 -0.45 -29.69
N PHE A 57 -11.49 -0.67 -28.44
CA PHE A 57 -12.35 -0.46 -27.28
C PHE A 57 -12.76 1.01 -27.11
N ARG A 58 -11.82 1.97 -27.25
CA ARG A 58 -12.11 3.41 -27.18
C ARG A 58 -13.18 3.83 -28.18
N VAL A 59 -13.10 3.33 -29.41
CA VAL A 59 -14.10 3.59 -30.47
C VAL A 59 -15.46 2.99 -30.10
N LYS A 60 -15.50 1.74 -29.61
CA LYS A 60 -16.73 1.08 -29.18
C LYS A 60 -17.38 1.81 -28.00
N LEU A 61 -16.60 2.24 -27.02
CA LEU A 61 -17.07 3.01 -25.86
C LEU A 61 -17.71 4.33 -26.28
N LEU A 62 -17.01 5.15 -27.07
CA LEU A 62 -17.57 6.41 -27.55
C LEU A 62 -18.81 6.18 -28.39
N ARG A 63 -18.81 5.17 -29.28
CA ARG A 63 -20.00 4.82 -30.07
C ARG A 63 -21.19 4.48 -29.17
N SER A 64 -20.99 3.68 -28.12
CA SER A 64 -22.05 3.34 -27.16
C SER A 64 -22.58 4.58 -26.45
N LEU A 65 -21.70 5.43 -25.90
CA LEU A 65 -22.13 6.62 -25.16
C LEU A 65 -22.94 7.60 -26.05
N ARG A 66 -22.47 7.87 -27.28
CA ARG A 66 -23.14 8.75 -28.25
C ARG A 66 -24.58 8.35 -28.58
N LEU A 67 -24.97 7.08 -28.42
CA LEU A 67 -26.35 6.64 -28.71
C LEU A 67 -27.40 7.32 -27.81
N LYS A 68 -26.98 7.93 -26.70
CA LYS A 68 -27.86 8.52 -25.68
C LYS A 68 -27.48 9.95 -25.29
N TRP A 69 -26.40 10.50 -25.85
CA TRP A 69 -26.04 11.90 -25.66
C TRP A 69 -26.94 12.79 -26.53
N GLU A 70 -27.47 13.84 -25.93
CA GLU A 70 -28.36 14.81 -26.58
C GLU A 70 -27.63 16.10 -26.96
N LYS A 71 -26.50 16.43 -26.32
CA LYS A 71 -25.73 17.65 -26.60
C LYS A 71 -24.57 17.36 -27.53
N ASP A 72 -24.49 18.12 -28.62
CA ASP A 72 -23.45 17.98 -29.65
C ASP A 72 -22.02 18.17 -29.12
N ASP A 73 -21.85 18.89 -28.01
CA ASP A 73 -20.54 19.18 -27.42
C ASP A 73 -20.09 18.20 -26.32
N THR A 74 -20.93 17.23 -25.93
CA THR A 74 -20.65 16.29 -24.84
C THR A 74 -19.41 15.45 -25.14
N GLU A 75 -19.25 14.99 -26.38
CA GLU A 75 -18.07 14.21 -26.77
C GLU A 75 -16.79 15.03 -26.64
N ALA A 76 -16.78 16.26 -27.16
CA ALA A 76 -15.61 17.12 -27.10
C ALA A 76 -15.22 17.43 -25.64
N LYS A 77 -16.21 17.64 -24.76
CA LYS A 77 -15.99 17.81 -23.33
C LYS A 77 -15.47 16.53 -22.65
N PHE A 78 -15.99 15.37 -23.01
CA PHE A 78 -15.48 14.07 -22.53
C PHE A 78 -14.02 13.87 -22.95
N LEU A 79 -13.69 14.11 -24.21
CA LEU A 79 -12.32 14.00 -24.71
C LEU A 79 -11.39 15.04 -24.08
N ASN A 80 -11.87 16.25 -23.79
CA ASN A 80 -11.10 17.24 -23.02
C ASN A 80 -10.75 16.74 -21.60
N LEU A 81 -11.68 16.04 -20.92
CA LEU A 81 -11.38 15.40 -19.63
C LEU A 81 -10.31 14.30 -19.77
N VAL A 82 -10.38 13.50 -20.84
CA VAL A 82 -9.36 12.50 -21.15
C VAL A 82 -8.00 13.17 -21.40
N ASP A 83 -7.96 14.19 -22.26
CA ASP A 83 -6.74 14.92 -22.63
C ASP A 83 -6.09 15.56 -21.41
N MET A 84 -6.89 16.08 -20.46
CA MET A 84 -6.38 16.60 -19.19
C MET A 84 -5.66 15.51 -18.38
N ILE A 85 -6.25 14.33 -18.24
CA ILE A 85 -5.63 13.21 -17.50
C ILE A 85 -4.40 12.69 -18.23
N GLU A 86 -4.47 12.51 -19.56
CA GLU A 86 -3.33 12.05 -20.34
C GLU A 86 -2.19 13.07 -20.37
N SER A 87 -2.49 14.37 -20.44
CA SER A 87 -1.50 15.45 -20.46
C SER A 87 -0.88 15.64 -19.09
N ASP A 88 -1.67 15.97 -18.07
CA ASP A 88 -1.15 16.39 -16.76
C ASP A 88 -0.94 15.23 -15.78
N GLY A 89 -1.58 14.09 -16.02
CA GLY A 89 -1.45 12.88 -15.22
C GLY A 89 -2.44 12.81 -14.06
N CYS A 90 -3.32 13.79 -13.91
CA CYS A 90 -4.29 13.83 -12.82
C CYS A 90 -5.48 14.71 -13.19
N ALA A 91 -6.69 14.34 -12.76
CA ALA A 91 -7.88 15.19 -12.77
C ALA A 91 -8.46 15.33 -11.36
N LEU A 92 -8.90 16.55 -11.03
CA LEU A 92 -9.43 16.93 -9.72
C LEU A 92 -10.92 17.32 -9.87
N PHE A 93 -11.79 16.56 -9.22
CA PHE A 93 -13.24 16.77 -9.23
C PHE A 93 -13.71 17.22 -7.85
N GLY A 94 -14.11 18.48 -7.72
CA GLY A 94 -14.77 19.01 -6.53
C GLY A 94 -16.27 18.77 -6.62
N GLY A 95 -16.87 18.16 -5.59
CA GLY A 95 -18.32 18.07 -5.51
C GLY A 95 -18.98 17.18 -6.55
N LEU A 96 -18.47 15.97 -6.77
CA LEU A 96 -18.97 15.08 -7.83
C LEU A 96 -20.44 14.67 -7.65
N ILE A 97 -20.92 14.64 -6.40
CA ILE A 97 -22.32 14.34 -6.05
C ILE A 97 -22.90 15.45 -5.17
N ASP A 98 -24.23 15.50 -5.08
CA ASP A 98 -24.95 16.46 -4.25
C ASP A 98 -24.50 16.40 -2.76
N PRO A 99 -24.32 17.55 -2.09
CA PRO A 99 -23.90 17.58 -0.69
C PRO A 99 -24.77 16.78 0.28
N THR A 100 -26.09 16.73 0.08
CA THR A 100 -27.01 15.97 0.95
C THR A 100 -26.88 14.46 0.74
N ILE A 101 -26.53 14.03 -0.47
CA ILE A 101 -26.19 12.64 -0.75
C ILE A 101 -24.83 12.31 -0.13
N PHE A 102 -23.86 13.22 -0.21
CA PHE A 102 -22.55 13.04 0.39
C PHE A 102 -22.62 12.93 1.92
N GLU A 103 -23.50 13.67 2.58
CA GLU A 103 -23.73 13.53 4.03
C GLU A 103 -24.11 12.09 4.43
N LYS A 104 -24.88 11.39 3.57
CA LYS A 104 -25.21 9.97 3.78
C LYS A 104 -23.96 9.08 3.67
N LEU A 105 -23.05 9.38 2.74
CA LEU A 105 -21.75 8.70 2.64
C LEU A 105 -20.99 8.83 3.96
N VAL A 106 -20.86 10.05 4.46
CA VAL A 106 -20.13 10.34 5.71
C VAL A 106 -20.71 9.53 6.86
N ALA A 107 -22.03 9.62 7.06
CA ALA A 107 -22.70 8.91 8.15
C ALA A 107 -22.56 7.37 8.05
N LYS A 108 -22.55 6.81 6.84
CA LYS A 108 -22.36 5.37 6.62
C LYS A 108 -20.90 4.96 6.80
N TYR A 109 -19.97 5.77 6.30
CA TYR A 109 -18.55 5.54 6.41
C TYR A 109 -18.08 5.56 7.86
N ASP A 110 -18.51 6.56 8.65
CA ASP A 110 -18.15 6.69 10.07
C ASP A 110 -18.63 5.48 10.90
N LYS A 111 -19.80 4.93 10.56
CA LYS A 111 -20.30 3.68 11.15
C LYS A 111 -19.44 2.47 10.80
N VAL A 112 -18.96 2.39 9.56
CA VAL A 112 -18.06 1.31 9.13
C VAL A 112 -16.70 1.44 9.80
N GLN A 113 -16.11 2.64 9.83
CA GLN A 113 -14.82 2.88 10.51
C GLN A 113 -14.88 2.58 12.00
N SER A 114 -15.92 3.03 12.70
CA SER A 114 -16.06 2.76 14.14
C SER A 114 -16.24 1.27 14.46
N ARG A 115 -16.87 0.50 13.56
CA ARG A 115 -17.09 -0.95 13.74
C ARG A 115 -15.89 -1.79 13.33
N SER A 116 -15.31 -1.51 12.17
CA SER A 116 -14.38 -2.40 11.46
C SER A 116 -12.97 -1.82 11.30
N GLY A 117 -12.76 -0.57 11.72
CA GLY A 117 -11.46 0.11 11.66
C GLY A 117 -10.42 -0.55 12.55
N ASN A 118 -9.19 -0.71 12.03
CA ASN A 118 -8.12 -1.37 12.78
C ASN A 118 -7.48 -0.50 13.89
N ASN A 119 -7.74 0.82 13.91
CA ASN A 119 -7.19 1.78 14.86
C ASN A 119 -5.66 1.68 15.02
N ALA A 120 -4.93 1.44 13.93
CA ALA A 120 -3.47 1.43 13.98
C ALA A 120 -2.96 2.84 14.29
N PHE A 121 -1.79 2.92 14.95
CA PHE A 121 -1.21 4.17 15.44
C PHE A 121 -1.09 5.28 14.36
N MET A 122 -0.77 4.92 13.11
CA MET A 122 -0.65 5.89 12.01
C MET A 122 -1.98 6.23 11.32
N HIS A 123 -2.93 5.29 11.31
CA HIS A 123 -4.23 5.47 10.65
C HIS A 123 -5.19 4.34 11.00
N SER A 124 -6.50 4.62 10.94
CA SER A 124 -7.51 3.56 10.94
C SER A 124 -7.81 3.14 9.50
N TYR A 125 -7.60 1.86 9.21
CA TYR A 125 -7.88 1.23 7.93
C TYR A 125 -9.11 0.32 8.02
N VAL A 126 -9.92 0.30 6.96
CA VAL A 126 -10.98 -0.67 6.75
C VAL A 126 -10.97 -1.20 5.31
N ASN A 127 -11.19 -2.50 5.15
CA ASN A 127 -11.41 -3.13 3.85
C ASN A 127 -12.89 -2.97 3.46
N LEU A 128 -13.18 -2.07 2.52
CA LEU A 128 -14.57 -1.79 2.12
C LEU A 128 -15.13 -2.87 1.18
N ALA A 129 -14.28 -3.69 0.56
CA ALA A 129 -14.72 -4.79 -0.29
C ALA A 129 -15.52 -5.87 0.46
N THR A 130 -15.34 -5.98 1.79
CA THR A 130 -16.10 -6.89 2.66
C THR A 130 -17.35 -6.26 3.27
N GLU A 131 -17.57 -4.96 3.04
CA GLU A 131 -18.66 -4.19 3.62
C GLU A 131 -19.81 -4.08 2.61
N HIS A 132 -20.47 -5.20 2.28
CA HIS A 132 -21.46 -5.28 1.20
C HIS A 132 -22.59 -4.24 1.32
N ASP A 133 -23.13 -4.06 2.53
CA ASP A 133 -24.17 -3.06 2.79
C ASP A 133 -23.71 -1.62 2.53
N PHE A 134 -22.40 -1.35 2.61
CA PHE A 134 -21.85 -0.03 2.36
C PHE A 134 -21.88 0.32 0.87
N PHE A 135 -21.46 -0.57 -0.03
CA PHE A 135 -21.35 -0.26 -1.46
C PHE A 135 -22.55 -0.74 -2.30
N LEU A 136 -23.46 -1.53 -1.74
CA LEU A 136 -24.75 -1.83 -2.35
C LEU A 136 -25.88 -0.91 -1.86
N GLY A 137 -25.61 -0.10 -0.84
CA GLY A 137 -26.63 0.52 0.01
C GLY A 137 -27.19 1.88 -0.43
N GLY A 138 -26.76 2.48 -1.55
CA GLY A 138 -27.36 3.74 -2.00
C GLY A 138 -26.62 4.50 -3.09
N ASN A 139 -27.20 5.63 -3.49
CA ASN A 139 -26.70 6.53 -4.53
C ASN A 139 -25.40 7.27 -4.17
N TYR A 140 -25.00 7.27 -2.89
CA TYR A 140 -23.77 7.94 -2.46
C TYR A 140 -22.49 7.27 -2.99
N ILE A 141 -22.56 6.03 -3.47
CA ILE A 141 -21.42 5.31 -4.05
C ILE A 141 -20.81 6.06 -5.25
N GLU A 142 -21.63 6.85 -5.94
CA GLU A 142 -21.18 7.65 -7.08
C GLU A 142 -20.11 8.68 -6.68
N ALA A 143 -19.95 9.01 -5.40
CA ALA A 143 -18.84 9.84 -4.94
C ALA A 143 -17.45 9.29 -5.32
N PHE A 144 -17.33 7.97 -5.49
CA PHE A 144 -16.07 7.29 -5.85
C PHE A 144 -16.20 6.33 -7.04
N SER A 145 -17.42 6.02 -7.48
CA SER A 145 -17.68 5.14 -8.64
C SER A 145 -18.69 5.73 -9.63
N HIS A 146 -18.74 7.06 -9.77
CA HIS A 146 -19.62 7.72 -10.75
C HIS A 146 -19.40 7.14 -12.16
N PRO A 147 -20.46 6.90 -12.96
CA PRO A 147 -20.31 6.34 -14.31
C PRO A 147 -19.33 7.10 -15.22
N LEU A 148 -19.27 8.44 -15.10
CA LEU A 148 -18.26 9.27 -15.77
C LEU A 148 -16.82 8.86 -15.41
N LEU A 149 -16.51 8.64 -14.12
CA LEU A 149 -15.16 8.22 -13.70
C LEU A 149 -14.82 6.84 -14.26
N ILE A 150 -15.80 5.93 -14.26
CA ILE A 150 -15.62 4.57 -14.80
C ILE A 150 -15.39 4.62 -16.31
N ALA A 151 -16.17 5.42 -17.04
CA ALA A 151 -15.99 5.63 -18.48
C ALA A 151 -14.60 6.23 -18.79
N LEU A 152 -14.14 7.23 -18.02
CA LEU A 152 -12.82 7.82 -18.19
C LEU A 152 -11.71 6.78 -17.95
N VAL A 153 -11.75 6.04 -16.84
CA VAL A 153 -10.74 5.02 -16.53
C VAL A 153 -10.73 3.90 -17.58
N SER A 154 -11.90 3.40 -17.99
CA SER A 154 -12.02 2.39 -19.04
C SER A 154 -11.54 2.89 -20.39
N TYR A 155 -11.81 4.15 -20.75
CA TYR A 155 -11.29 4.76 -21.97
C TYR A 155 -9.76 4.85 -21.93
N LEU A 156 -9.20 5.33 -20.82
CA LEU A 156 -7.76 5.48 -20.62
C LEU A 156 -7.04 4.13 -20.70
N LEU A 157 -7.54 3.11 -20.02
CA LEU A 157 -6.98 1.75 -20.02
C LEU A 157 -7.29 0.96 -21.31
N GLY A 158 -8.36 1.31 -22.02
CA GLY A 158 -8.75 0.66 -23.28
C GLY A 158 -9.47 -0.67 -23.11
N GLY A 159 -10.22 -0.87 -22.02
CA GLY A 159 -10.96 -2.12 -21.81
C GLY A 159 -11.90 -2.08 -20.62
N SER A 160 -12.57 -3.20 -20.38
CA SER A 160 -13.30 -3.40 -19.13
C SER A 160 -12.36 -3.37 -17.93
N ILE A 161 -12.82 -2.69 -16.89
CA ILE A 161 -12.07 -2.48 -15.66
C ILE A 161 -12.77 -3.14 -14.50
N ARG A 162 -12.00 -3.39 -13.46
CA ARG A 162 -12.49 -3.92 -12.19
C ARG A 162 -11.80 -3.24 -11.03
N ILE A 163 -12.46 -3.27 -9.88
CA ILE A 163 -11.87 -2.80 -8.63
C ILE A 163 -10.97 -3.91 -8.08
N VAL A 164 -9.70 -3.58 -7.85
CA VAL A 164 -8.67 -4.48 -7.32
C VAL A 164 -8.23 -4.13 -5.89
N ASP A 165 -8.53 -2.91 -5.45
CA ASP A 165 -8.42 -2.48 -4.06
C ASP A 165 -9.56 -1.52 -3.74
N PHE A 166 -10.23 -1.73 -2.60
CA PHE A 166 -11.32 -0.89 -2.13
C PHE A 166 -11.24 -0.74 -0.62
N ARG A 167 -10.79 0.42 -0.17
CA ARG A 167 -10.46 0.64 1.24
C ARG A 167 -10.80 2.04 1.73
N GLY A 168 -11.13 2.11 3.01
CA GLY A 168 -11.27 3.35 3.77
C GLY A 168 -10.05 3.61 4.63
N LYS A 169 -9.63 4.88 4.73
CA LYS A 169 -8.61 5.34 5.68
C LYS A 169 -9.03 6.61 6.41
N ASP A 170 -8.97 6.59 7.74
CA ASP A 170 -9.03 7.77 8.60
C ASP A 170 -7.64 8.14 9.10
N ASN A 171 -7.34 9.44 9.07
CA ASN A 171 -6.04 9.99 9.39
C ASN A 171 -6.16 11.23 10.27
N ASP A 172 -5.42 11.26 11.37
CA ASP A 172 -5.19 12.46 12.17
C ASP A 172 -3.93 13.21 11.66
N PRO A 173 -3.85 14.54 11.85
CA PRO A 173 -2.72 15.36 11.40
C PRO A 173 -1.47 15.05 12.24
N MET A 174 -0.62 14.13 11.75
CA MET A 174 0.60 13.69 12.44
C MET A 174 1.75 13.56 11.44
N SER A 175 2.96 13.98 11.82
CA SER A 175 4.13 13.95 10.90
C SER A 175 4.58 12.53 10.53
N ILE A 176 4.51 11.58 11.46
CA ILE A 176 4.81 10.16 11.18
C ILE A 176 3.90 9.55 10.12
N ASN A 177 2.70 10.10 9.95
CA ASN A 177 1.79 9.61 8.93
C ASN A 177 2.43 9.75 7.53
N ALA A 178 3.38 10.68 7.32
CA ALA A 178 4.11 10.81 6.07
C ALA A 178 4.91 9.54 5.67
N GLN A 179 5.24 8.65 6.62
CA GLN A 179 5.89 7.36 6.33
C GLN A 179 4.94 6.33 5.70
N ASP A 180 3.66 6.30 6.11
CA ASP A 180 2.66 5.38 5.53
C ASP A 180 2.31 5.71 4.06
N ASN A 181 2.65 6.89 3.57
CA ASN A 181 2.52 7.25 2.16
C ASN A 181 3.58 8.31 1.81
N MET A 182 4.86 7.95 1.74
CA MET A 182 5.93 8.88 1.36
C MET A 182 5.75 9.43 -0.07
N LEU A 183 6.65 10.30 -0.54
CA LEU A 183 6.66 10.65 -1.97
C LEU A 183 7.02 9.42 -2.81
N HIS A 184 6.06 8.95 -3.61
CA HIS A 184 6.20 7.66 -4.28
C HIS A 184 5.38 7.54 -5.57
N VAL A 185 5.63 6.45 -6.29
CA VAL A 185 4.71 5.86 -7.29
C VAL A 185 4.25 4.51 -6.74
N ASP A 186 3.02 4.07 -6.99
CA ASP A 186 2.57 2.77 -6.45
C ASP A 186 3.41 1.59 -6.98
N ASN A 187 3.46 0.52 -6.17
CA ASN A 187 4.31 -0.66 -6.38
C ASN A 187 3.83 -1.60 -7.50
N THR A 188 3.48 -1.05 -8.67
CA THR A 188 3.04 -1.75 -9.88
C THR A 188 3.85 -1.30 -11.12
N PRO A 189 5.16 -1.63 -11.24
CA PRO A 189 6.04 -1.06 -12.28
C PRO A 189 5.64 -1.49 -13.68
N PHE A 190 5.09 -2.70 -13.73
CA PHE A 190 4.79 -3.45 -14.93
C PHE A 190 3.30 -3.47 -15.24
N LYS A 191 2.45 -2.80 -14.45
CA LYS A 191 0.99 -2.83 -14.61
C LYS A 191 0.43 -1.41 -14.67
N GLU A 192 -0.64 -1.24 -15.42
CA GLU A 192 -1.40 0.01 -15.39
C GLU A 192 -2.47 -0.05 -14.30
N GLU A 193 -2.30 0.81 -13.30
CA GLU A 193 -3.25 0.99 -12.19
C GLU A 193 -3.73 2.44 -12.20
N TYR A 194 -5.06 2.63 -12.24
CA TYR A 194 -5.68 3.92 -11.98
C TYR A 194 -6.33 3.93 -10.61
N LYS A 195 -6.27 5.06 -9.92
CA LYS A 195 -6.96 5.25 -8.64
C LYS A 195 -7.92 6.41 -8.69
N VAL A 196 -9.05 6.22 -8.01
CA VAL A 196 -9.90 7.30 -7.52
C VAL A 196 -9.67 7.43 -6.02
N LEU A 197 -9.20 8.61 -5.60
CA LEU A 197 -9.10 8.98 -4.19
C LEU A 197 -10.19 10.00 -3.86
N LEU A 198 -11.16 9.60 -3.06
CA LEU A 198 -12.15 10.52 -2.50
C LEU A 198 -11.67 10.99 -1.12
N ASN A 199 -11.59 12.30 -0.91
CA ASN A 199 -11.05 12.90 0.30
C ASN A 199 -12.02 13.96 0.85
N TRP A 200 -12.22 13.94 2.17
CA TRP A 200 -13.03 14.94 2.88
C TRP A 200 -12.53 15.12 4.31
N ARG A 201 -12.95 16.21 4.95
CA ARG A 201 -12.73 16.42 6.38
C ARG A 201 -13.60 15.46 7.18
N ARG A 202 -13.02 14.69 8.11
CA ARG A 202 -13.73 13.64 8.86
C ARG A 202 -15.01 14.18 9.50
N GLY A 203 -16.12 13.47 9.29
CA GLY A 203 -17.45 13.85 9.80
C GLY A 203 -18.10 15.07 9.12
N GLN A 204 -17.56 15.61 8.02
CA GLN A 204 -18.08 16.84 7.38
C GLN A 204 -18.19 16.71 5.86
N VAL A 205 -19.15 17.43 5.26
CA VAL A 205 -19.28 17.58 3.79
C VAL A 205 -18.39 18.73 3.31
N LYS A 206 -17.08 18.60 3.54
CA LYS A 206 -16.06 19.60 3.18
C LYS A 206 -14.83 18.91 2.62
N GLY A 207 -14.08 19.60 1.78
CA GLY A 207 -12.81 19.08 1.30
C GLY A 207 -11.76 19.00 2.41
N PRO A 208 -10.63 18.33 2.14
CA PRO A 208 -9.53 18.29 3.09
C PRO A 208 -8.96 19.70 3.33
N SER A 209 -8.59 20.00 4.58
CA SER A 209 -8.08 21.30 5.05
C SER A 209 -6.69 21.15 5.69
N GLY A 210 -5.90 20.27 5.12
CA GLY A 210 -4.65 19.74 5.67
C GLY A 210 -4.53 18.28 5.25
N GLN A 211 -3.32 17.73 5.26
CA GLN A 211 -3.09 16.35 4.80
C GLN A 211 -3.51 16.12 3.33
N ASN A 212 -3.33 17.13 2.47
CA ASN A 212 -3.83 17.12 1.10
C ASN A 212 -3.07 16.13 0.22
N PHE A 213 -3.71 15.71 -0.87
CA PHE A 213 -3.01 14.96 -1.90
C PHE A 213 -2.07 15.91 -2.66
N THR A 214 -0.80 15.56 -2.73
CA THR A 214 0.19 16.25 -3.55
C THR A 214 0.66 15.33 -4.66
N PHE A 215 0.94 15.91 -5.82
CA PHE A 215 1.45 15.17 -6.96
C PHE A 215 2.34 16.05 -7.84
N LEU A 216 3.15 15.39 -8.65
CA LEU A 216 4.02 16.03 -9.62
C LEU A 216 3.49 15.72 -11.02
N PRO A 217 2.81 16.68 -11.69
CA PRO A 217 2.32 16.50 -13.05
C PRO A 217 3.38 15.98 -14.00
N TRP A 218 2.97 15.30 -15.07
CA TRP A 218 3.84 14.79 -16.14
C TRP A 218 4.80 13.65 -15.76
N THR A 219 4.98 13.36 -14.47
CA THR A 219 5.81 12.22 -14.02
C THR A 219 5.28 10.88 -14.50
N HIS A 220 3.96 10.76 -14.74
CA HIS A 220 3.31 9.56 -15.30
C HIS A 220 3.80 9.18 -16.71
N LYS A 221 4.45 10.11 -17.42
CA LYS A 221 5.09 9.86 -18.71
C LYS A 221 6.37 9.04 -18.59
N GLY A 222 7.02 9.06 -17.43
CA GLY A 222 8.16 8.21 -17.12
C GLY A 222 7.75 6.89 -16.48
N ASN A 223 8.72 6.04 -16.28
CA ASN A 223 8.62 4.89 -15.39
C ASN A 223 9.82 4.89 -14.44
N ARG A 224 9.70 4.22 -13.30
CA ARG A 224 10.82 4.08 -12.36
C ARG A 224 11.94 3.23 -12.95
N ASP A 225 13.03 3.10 -12.20
CA ASP A 225 14.13 2.23 -12.57
C ASP A 225 13.67 0.75 -12.62
N VAL A 226 14.01 0.10 -13.73
CA VAL A 226 13.79 -1.32 -14.00
C VAL A 226 15.15 -1.92 -14.31
N LEU A 227 15.54 -2.91 -13.52
CA LEU A 227 16.77 -3.65 -13.62
C LEU A 227 16.52 -4.98 -14.34
N VAL A 228 17.58 -5.69 -14.73
CA VAL A 228 17.53 -7.03 -15.30
C VAL A 228 18.34 -7.99 -14.43
N ASP A 229 17.86 -9.22 -14.26
CA ASP A 229 18.60 -10.28 -13.57
C ASP A 229 19.60 -10.99 -14.50
N GLU A 230 20.27 -12.04 -13.99
CA GLU A 230 21.29 -12.81 -14.74
C GLU A 230 20.69 -13.52 -15.97
N GLU A 231 19.40 -13.83 -15.92
CA GLU A 231 18.61 -14.43 -17.01
C GLU A 231 18.01 -13.39 -17.96
N GLY A 232 18.22 -12.09 -17.70
CA GLY A 232 17.70 -10.99 -18.50
C GLY A 232 16.23 -10.65 -18.24
N LEU A 233 15.63 -11.19 -17.18
CA LEU A 233 14.25 -10.88 -16.79
C LEU A 233 14.19 -9.55 -16.03
N PRO A 234 13.24 -8.66 -16.36
CA PRO A 234 13.15 -7.36 -15.73
C PRO A 234 12.53 -7.43 -14.34
N TRP A 235 13.06 -6.62 -13.43
CA TRP A 235 12.58 -6.47 -12.06
C TRP A 235 12.78 -5.05 -11.55
N SER A 236 12.04 -4.68 -10.51
CA SER A 236 12.17 -3.39 -9.82
C SER A 236 12.04 -3.62 -8.31
N THR A 237 12.25 -2.60 -7.49
CA THR A 237 12.12 -2.73 -6.02
C THR A 237 11.11 -1.75 -5.45
N GLU A 238 10.61 -2.06 -4.25
CA GLU A 238 9.82 -1.11 -3.45
C GLU A 238 10.63 0.13 -3.01
N ARG A 239 11.97 0.12 -3.17
CA ARG A 239 12.80 1.32 -2.97
C ARG A 239 12.73 2.25 -4.17
N ASP A 240 12.74 1.69 -5.39
CA ASP A 240 12.73 2.47 -6.64
C ASP A 240 11.43 3.23 -6.88
N SER A 241 10.42 2.97 -6.04
CA SER A 241 9.20 3.74 -5.99
C SER A 241 9.22 4.91 -5.01
N LEU A 242 10.26 5.08 -4.17
CA LEU A 242 10.32 6.08 -3.10
C LEU A 242 11.30 7.22 -3.41
N PHE A 243 10.84 8.46 -3.30
CA PHE A 243 11.59 9.68 -3.66
C PHE A 243 11.74 10.62 -2.46
N VAL A 244 12.37 10.12 -1.40
CA VAL A 244 12.41 10.78 -0.09
C VAL A 244 13.72 11.53 0.23
N SER A 245 14.62 11.65 -0.75
CA SER A 245 15.85 12.43 -0.60
C SER A 245 15.80 13.73 -1.41
N HIS A 246 16.64 14.70 -1.03
CA HIS A 246 16.78 15.93 -1.81
C HIS A 246 17.16 15.64 -3.27
N ASP A 247 18.09 14.71 -3.51
CA ASP A 247 18.55 14.34 -4.85
C ASP A 247 17.45 13.66 -5.68
N ALA A 248 16.64 12.80 -5.06
CA ALA A 248 15.52 12.16 -5.74
C ALA A 248 14.47 13.20 -6.17
N ILE A 249 14.14 14.15 -5.28
CA ILE A 249 13.23 15.25 -5.59
C ILE A 249 13.77 16.11 -6.74
N ASP A 250 15.04 16.48 -6.72
CA ASP A 250 15.65 17.26 -7.81
C ASP A 250 15.63 16.47 -9.13
N GLY A 251 15.90 15.16 -9.09
CA GLY A 251 15.75 14.28 -10.25
C GLY A 251 14.34 14.28 -10.84
N LEU A 252 13.30 14.32 -10.01
CA LEU A 252 11.91 14.41 -10.46
C LEU A 252 11.57 15.76 -11.09
N LEU A 253 12.04 16.87 -10.50
CA LEU A 253 11.81 18.21 -11.05
C LEU A 253 12.57 18.42 -12.38
N ASN A 254 13.76 17.83 -12.50
CA ASN A 254 14.51 17.79 -13.75
C ASN A 254 13.76 16.99 -14.81
N PHE A 255 13.24 15.81 -14.45
CA PHE A 255 12.40 15.01 -15.35
C PHE A 255 11.18 15.79 -15.86
N GLN A 256 10.46 16.52 -15.00
CA GLN A 256 9.34 17.37 -15.45
C GLN A 256 9.79 18.44 -16.47
N THR A 257 10.95 19.05 -16.22
CA THR A 257 11.54 20.06 -17.09
C THR A 257 11.92 19.47 -18.45
N GLU A 258 12.42 18.24 -18.51
CA GLU A 258 12.67 17.53 -19.77
C GLU A 258 11.38 17.27 -20.56
N ILE A 259 10.27 16.94 -19.87
CA ILE A 259 9.00 16.59 -20.53
C ILE A 259 8.20 17.82 -20.98
N LYS A 260 8.20 18.92 -20.20
CA LYS A 260 7.34 20.10 -20.47
C LYS A 260 8.06 21.45 -20.43
N GLY A 261 9.36 21.49 -20.15
CA GLY A 261 10.13 22.74 -20.02
C GLY A 261 9.91 23.49 -18.71
N ILE A 262 9.08 22.95 -17.79
CA ILE A 262 8.80 23.54 -16.48
C ILE A 262 8.61 22.43 -15.44
N SER A 263 8.86 22.75 -14.17
CA SER A 263 8.61 21.88 -13.03
C SER A 263 7.56 22.46 -12.10
N ARG A 264 6.76 21.60 -11.46
CA ARG A 264 5.73 22.01 -10.49
C ARG A 264 5.34 20.88 -9.57
N VAL A 265 5.08 21.23 -8.32
CA VAL A 265 4.43 20.38 -7.32
C VAL A 265 3.04 20.94 -7.07
N VAL A 266 2.00 20.12 -7.20
CA VAL A 266 0.61 20.53 -7.01
C VAL A 266 0.12 19.99 -5.68
N GLU A 267 -0.53 20.85 -4.87
CA GLU A 267 -1.26 20.44 -3.68
C GLU A 267 -2.76 20.55 -3.93
N ALA A 268 -3.44 19.41 -4.04
CA ALA A 268 -4.84 19.32 -4.39
C ALA A 268 -5.71 19.81 -3.23
N LYS A 269 -6.27 21.01 -3.36
CA LYS A 269 -7.12 21.68 -2.37
C LYS A 269 -8.48 22.03 -2.96
N HIS A 270 -9.53 21.76 -2.19
CA HIS A 270 -10.87 22.24 -2.46
C HIS A 270 -11.68 22.31 -1.17
N PRO A 271 -11.39 23.24 -0.25
CA PRO A 271 -11.91 23.19 1.12
C PRO A 271 -13.43 23.22 1.21
N GLU A 272 -14.10 23.83 0.24
CA GLU A 272 -15.55 24.01 0.23
C GLU A 272 -16.33 22.72 -0.01
N GLN A 273 -15.77 21.74 -0.72
CA GLN A 273 -16.48 20.49 -1.05
C GLN A 273 -15.55 19.28 -1.10
N PRO A 274 -16.07 18.06 -0.90
CA PRO A 274 -15.30 16.83 -1.06
C PRO A 274 -14.57 16.75 -2.40
N LEU A 275 -13.38 16.15 -2.37
CA LEU A 275 -12.45 16.13 -3.51
C LEU A 275 -12.20 14.69 -3.98
N ALA A 276 -12.62 14.37 -5.20
CA ALA A 276 -12.26 13.15 -5.91
C ALA A 276 -11.07 13.40 -6.84
N VAL A 277 -10.07 12.53 -6.77
CA VAL A 277 -8.81 12.64 -7.52
C VAL A 277 -8.63 11.39 -8.38
N LEU A 278 -8.53 11.56 -9.70
CA LEU A 278 -8.32 10.46 -10.66
C LEU A 278 -6.93 10.55 -11.28
N PHE A 279 -6.13 9.49 -11.16
CA PHE A 279 -4.74 9.46 -11.65
C PHE A 279 -4.21 8.03 -11.89
N PRO A 280 -3.18 7.84 -12.74
CA PRO A 280 -2.50 6.57 -12.94
C PRO A 280 -1.52 6.34 -11.79
N ALA A 281 -1.96 5.65 -10.75
CA ALA A 281 -1.26 5.53 -9.49
C ALA A 281 0.08 4.77 -9.59
N GLY A 282 0.15 3.79 -10.50
CA GLY A 282 1.38 3.07 -10.84
C GLY A 282 2.41 3.87 -11.65
N ALA A 283 2.12 5.14 -11.99
CA ALA A 283 2.98 5.98 -12.82
C ALA A 283 3.19 7.41 -12.29
N LEU A 284 2.17 8.03 -11.72
CA LEU A 284 2.24 9.41 -11.24
C LEU A 284 2.94 9.45 -9.88
N VAL A 285 3.96 10.30 -9.75
CA VAL A 285 4.57 10.56 -8.45
C VAL A 285 3.63 11.39 -7.61
N HIS A 286 3.30 10.86 -6.43
CA HIS A 286 2.35 11.45 -5.52
C HIS A 286 2.70 11.18 -4.06
N HIS A 287 2.10 11.96 -3.19
CA HIS A 287 2.28 11.91 -1.75
C HIS A 287 1.00 12.43 -1.10
N ARG A 288 0.55 11.80 -0.02
CA ARG A 288 -0.38 12.45 0.92
C ARG A 288 0.44 13.36 1.83
N TYR A 289 0.54 14.64 1.47
CA TYR A 289 1.32 15.63 2.20
C TYR A 289 0.80 15.78 3.62
N ARG A 290 1.38 15.05 4.58
CA ARG A 290 0.88 14.96 5.95
C ARG A 290 1.60 15.95 6.86
N THR A 291 0.84 16.88 7.38
CA THR A 291 1.27 17.93 8.31
C THR A 291 0.75 17.62 9.71
N THR A 292 1.39 18.18 10.74
CA THR A 292 0.80 18.26 12.09
C THR A 292 -0.32 19.30 12.19
N GLU A 293 -0.52 20.08 11.12
CA GLU A 293 -1.53 21.10 10.99
C GLU A 293 -2.74 20.60 10.15
N GLY A 294 -3.88 21.25 10.34
CA GLY A 294 -5.12 20.96 9.64
C GLY A 294 -6.05 20.01 10.40
N ASP A 295 -7.15 19.63 9.75
CA ASP A 295 -8.17 18.78 10.36
C ASP A 295 -7.95 17.29 10.08
N PRO A 296 -8.50 16.39 10.92
CA PRO A 296 -8.61 14.98 10.60
C PRO A 296 -9.34 14.75 9.28
N ARG A 297 -8.87 13.75 8.54
CA ARG A 297 -9.29 13.49 7.15
C ARG A 297 -9.74 12.06 7.00
N SER A 298 -10.85 11.89 6.30
CA SER A 298 -11.34 10.59 5.86
C SER A 298 -11.12 10.43 4.35
N CYS A 299 -10.88 9.20 3.93
CA CYS A 299 -10.55 8.89 2.55
C CYS A 299 -11.10 7.53 2.13
N ILE A 300 -11.60 7.46 0.90
CA ILE A 300 -11.88 6.22 0.17
C ILE A 300 -10.89 6.11 -0.97
N ILE A 301 -10.33 4.92 -1.14
CA ILE A 301 -9.35 4.59 -2.18
C ILE A 301 -9.95 3.44 -2.99
N VAL A 302 -10.10 3.67 -4.29
CA VAL A 302 -10.55 2.66 -5.24
C VAL A 302 -9.49 2.53 -6.32
N ALA A 303 -8.91 1.34 -6.49
CA ALA A 303 -7.92 1.05 -7.52
C ALA A 303 -8.54 0.19 -8.63
N PHE A 304 -8.19 0.50 -9.87
CA PHE A 304 -8.74 -0.12 -11.07
C PHE A 304 -7.64 -0.71 -11.94
N HIS A 305 -7.83 -1.97 -12.35
CA HIS A 305 -7.04 -2.64 -13.38
C HIS A 305 -7.94 -3.07 -14.53
N LEU A 306 -7.33 -3.35 -15.68
CA LEU A 306 -7.97 -4.12 -16.75
C LEU A 306 -8.36 -5.52 -16.27
N SER A 307 -9.59 -5.91 -16.56
CA SER A 307 -10.15 -7.23 -16.24
C SER A 307 -9.32 -8.37 -16.84
N SER A 308 -8.87 -8.20 -18.08
CA SER A 308 -8.09 -9.18 -18.85
C SER A 308 -6.71 -9.49 -18.25
N LYS A 309 -6.16 -8.60 -17.42
CA LYS A 309 -4.89 -8.80 -16.72
C LYS A 309 -5.08 -9.38 -15.32
N HIS A 310 -6.30 -9.33 -14.78
CA HIS A 310 -6.63 -9.80 -13.44
C HIS A 310 -8.03 -10.41 -13.40
N PRO A 311 -8.23 -11.64 -13.91
CA PRO A 311 -9.53 -12.32 -13.82
C PRO A 311 -9.79 -12.77 -12.37
N GLY A 312 -10.86 -12.26 -11.77
CA GLY A 312 -11.25 -12.58 -10.38
C GLY A 312 -12.30 -11.60 -9.85
N GLN A 313 -12.64 -11.71 -8.57
CA GLN A 313 -13.54 -10.78 -7.87
C GLN A 313 -12.87 -10.28 -6.58
N ILE A 314 -13.19 -9.07 -6.14
CA ILE A 314 -12.68 -8.53 -4.86
C ILE A 314 -13.72 -8.70 -3.74
N SER A 315 -14.98 -8.87 -4.11
CA SER A 315 -16.09 -9.12 -3.19
C SER A 315 -16.80 -10.43 -3.55
N GLU A 316 -17.16 -11.20 -2.53
CA GLU A 316 -17.93 -12.45 -2.65
C GLU A 316 -19.43 -12.12 -2.63
N LEU A 317 -19.87 -11.41 -3.66
CA LEU A 317 -21.30 -11.12 -3.82
C LEU A 317 -22.05 -12.40 -4.17
N PRO A 318 -23.25 -12.62 -3.60
CA PRO A 318 -24.10 -13.73 -4.00
C PRO A 318 -24.48 -13.60 -5.48
N PRO A 319 -24.69 -14.73 -6.21
CA PRO A 319 -25.14 -14.70 -7.58
C PRO A 319 -26.43 -13.89 -7.72
N ILE A 320 -26.42 -12.91 -8.63
CA ILE A 320 -27.59 -12.08 -8.90
C ILE A 320 -28.48 -12.82 -9.90
N SER A 321 -29.69 -13.20 -9.49
CA SER A 321 -30.70 -13.81 -10.37
C SER A 321 -31.87 -12.86 -10.57
N GLY A 322 -32.39 -12.77 -11.79
CA GLY A 322 -33.63 -12.05 -12.09
C GLY A 322 -33.51 -10.53 -12.27
N ARG A 323 -32.32 -9.94 -12.19
CA ARG A 323 -32.07 -8.53 -12.57
C ARG A 323 -30.70 -8.33 -13.20
N LYS A 324 -30.53 -7.22 -13.93
CA LYS A 324 -29.22 -6.77 -14.39
C LYS A 324 -28.35 -6.35 -13.20
N LYS A 325 -27.05 -6.59 -13.31
CA LYS A 325 -26.05 -6.07 -12.37
C LYS A 325 -26.04 -4.54 -12.47
N THR A 326 -25.82 -3.88 -11.35
CA THR A 326 -25.46 -2.46 -11.33
C THR A 326 -23.98 -2.28 -11.69
N LEU A 327 -23.56 -1.06 -12.00
CA LEU A 327 -22.17 -0.77 -12.36
C LEU A 327 -21.20 -1.15 -11.22
N ILE A 328 -21.53 -0.85 -9.96
CA ILE A 328 -20.68 -1.20 -8.82
C ILE A 328 -20.57 -2.72 -8.64
N GLU A 329 -21.65 -3.46 -8.83
CA GLU A 329 -21.66 -4.94 -8.73
C GLU A 329 -20.79 -5.57 -9.83
N PHE A 330 -20.85 -5.01 -11.04
CA PHE A 330 -19.96 -5.42 -12.13
C PHE A 330 -18.48 -5.17 -11.78
N LEU A 331 -18.17 -4.02 -11.19
CA LEU A 331 -16.80 -3.62 -10.88
C LEU A 331 -16.15 -4.44 -9.75
N VAL A 332 -16.91 -4.86 -8.74
CA VAL A 332 -16.39 -5.64 -7.60
C VAL A 332 -16.50 -7.16 -7.79
N GLY A 333 -17.40 -7.58 -8.69
CA GLY A 333 -17.71 -8.97 -8.97
C GLY A 333 -16.74 -9.65 -9.94
N TYR A 334 -17.05 -10.91 -10.25
CA TYR A 334 -16.30 -11.70 -11.23
C TYR A 334 -16.54 -11.20 -12.66
N GLN A 335 -15.49 -11.27 -13.46
CA GLN A 335 -15.43 -10.81 -14.84
C GLN A 335 -14.78 -11.89 -15.72
N ASP A 336 -15.33 -12.10 -16.92
CA ASP A 336 -14.89 -13.08 -17.91
C ASP A 336 -14.62 -12.45 -19.29
N GLU A 337 -14.54 -13.28 -20.33
CA GLU A 337 -14.30 -12.84 -21.71
C GLU A 337 -15.36 -11.89 -22.29
N HIS A 338 -16.59 -11.86 -21.76
CA HIS A 338 -17.69 -10.98 -22.20
C HIS A 338 -17.73 -9.65 -21.44
N SER A 339 -16.75 -9.39 -20.57
CA SER A 339 -16.75 -8.22 -19.68
C SER A 339 -16.73 -6.89 -20.43
N ASN A 340 -16.17 -6.84 -21.63
CA ASN A 340 -16.17 -5.64 -22.45
C ASN A 340 -17.59 -5.29 -22.90
N GLU A 341 -18.32 -6.26 -23.45
CA GLU A 341 -19.70 -6.08 -23.91
C GLU A 341 -20.64 -5.76 -22.74
N GLU A 342 -20.48 -6.43 -21.59
CA GLU A 342 -21.27 -6.16 -20.40
C GLU A 342 -21.04 -4.73 -19.88
N LEU A 343 -19.78 -4.29 -19.76
CA LEU A 343 -19.46 -2.92 -19.34
C LEU A 343 -19.99 -1.87 -20.32
N LEU A 344 -19.83 -2.07 -21.62
CA LEU A 344 -20.34 -1.15 -22.64
C LEU A 344 -21.87 -1.03 -22.56
N SER A 345 -22.57 -2.12 -22.28
CA SER A 345 -24.03 -2.14 -22.07
C SER A 345 -24.43 -1.36 -20.82
N LEU A 346 -23.69 -1.52 -19.71
CA LEU A 346 -23.92 -0.77 -18.47
C LEU A 346 -23.66 0.73 -18.65
N LEU A 347 -22.55 1.10 -19.29
CA LEU A 347 -22.23 2.51 -19.55
C LEU A 347 -23.18 3.15 -20.58
N LEU A 348 -23.70 2.37 -21.54
CA LEU A 348 -24.77 2.83 -22.42
C LEU A 348 -26.03 3.19 -21.64
N SER A 349 -26.44 2.38 -20.64
CA SER A 349 -27.59 2.72 -19.80
C SER A 349 -27.35 3.95 -18.92
N GLU A 350 -26.11 4.18 -18.50
CA GLU A 350 -25.71 5.34 -17.69
C GLU A 350 -25.33 6.58 -18.52
N SER A 351 -25.38 6.48 -19.85
CA SER A 351 -24.88 7.53 -20.74
C SER A 351 -25.55 8.91 -20.55
N PRO A 352 -26.88 9.02 -20.35
CA PRO A 352 -27.50 10.31 -20.01
C PRO A 352 -26.96 10.92 -18.71
N HIS A 353 -26.71 10.08 -17.69
CA HIS A 353 -26.14 10.52 -16.40
C HIS A 353 -24.68 10.97 -16.54
N ILE A 354 -23.93 10.31 -17.43
CA ILE A 354 -22.58 10.74 -17.82
C ILE A 354 -22.62 12.12 -18.50
N GLU A 355 -23.53 12.31 -19.44
CA GLU A 355 -23.71 13.61 -20.12
C GLU A 355 -24.08 14.71 -19.14
N GLU A 356 -25.08 14.50 -18.28
CA GLU A 356 -25.50 15.46 -17.26
C GLU A 356 -24.31 15.90 -16.40
N LYS A 357 -23.52 14.95 -15.88
CA LYS A 357 -22.35 15.27 -15.07
C LYS A 357 -21.29 16.05 -15.84
N ILE A 358 -21.06 15.74 -17.12
CA ILE A 358 -20.14 16.51 -17.96
C ILE A 358 -20.67 17.95 -18.08
N GLN A 359 -21.95 18.14 -18.38
CA GLN A 359 -22.52 19.47 -18.52
C GLN A 359 -22.41 20.28 -17.21
N GLU A 360 -22.67 19.66 -16.07
CA GLU A 360 -22.47 20.25 -14.74
C GLU A 360 -21.01 20.70 -14.50
N LEU A 361 -20.04 19.83 -14.77
CA LEU A 361 -18.61 20.11 -14.53
C LEU A 361 -18.09 21.30 -15.37
N PHE A 362 -18.63 21.46 -16.57
CA PHE A 362 -18.29 22.58 -17.47
C PHE A 362 -19.18 23.81 -17.26
N HIS A 363 -20.17 23.76 -16.36
CA HIS A 363 -21.05 24.89 -16.07
C HIS A 363 -20.40 25.84 -15.04
N PRO A 364 -20.14 27.12 -15.37
CA PRO A 364 -19.36 28.03 -14.52
C PRO A 364 -19.95 28.27 -13.12
N SER A 365 -21.26 28.18 -12.94
CA SER A 365 -21.92 28.40 -11.65
C SER A 365 -22.38 27.12 -10.94
N HIS A 366 -22.19 25.93 -11.52
CA HIS A 366 -22.61 24.69 -10.87
C HIS A 366 -21.69 24.33 -9.68
N PRO A 367 -22.19 23.74 -8.59
CA PRO A 367 -21.36 23.34 -7.45
C PRO A 367 -20.26 22.32 -7.78
N SER A 368 -20.54 21.36 -8.67
CA SER A 368 -19.54 20.40 -9.17
C SER A 368 -18.54 21.10 -10.08
N LYS A 369 -17.24 20.89 -9.82
CA LYS A 369 -16.15 21.56 -10.53
C LYS A 369 -15.06 20.60 -10.98
N LEU A 370 -14.59 20.81 -12.20
CA LEU A 370 -13.24 20.41 -12.59
C LEU A 370 -12.26 21.48 -12.10
N ILE A 371 -11.34 21.10 -11.22
CA ILE A 371 -10.44 22.05 -10.56
C ILE A 371 -9.16 22.20 -11.40
N ASP A 372 -8.85 23.44 -11.77
CA ASP A 372 -7.59 23.77 -12.44
C ASP A 372 -6.40 23.55 -11.48
N ILE A 373 -5.43 22.78 -11.94
CA ILE A 373 -4.23 22.41 -11.17
C ILE A 373 -3.17 23.52 -11.19
N ALA A 374 -3.19 24.44 -12.17
CA ALA A 374 -2.15 25.45 -12.31
C ALA A 374 -2.11 26.46 -11.15
N PRO A 375 -3.25 26.98 -10.64
CA PRO A 375 -3.26 27.82 -9.44
C PRO A 375 -2.86 27.08 -8.16
N LEU A 376 -2.93 25.74 -8.16
CA LEU A 376 -2.61 24.89 -7.01
C LEU A 376 -1.12 24.51 -6.91
N ALA A 377 -0.29 24.99 -7.84
CA ALA A 377 1.15 24.77 -7.79
C ALA A 377 1.79 25.50 -6.60
N LEU A 378 2.56 24.77 -5.79
CA LEU A 378 3.32 25.30 -4.66
C LEU A 378 4.41 26.26 -5.12
N LYS A 379 4.64 27.35 -4.39
CA LYS A 379 5.63 28.40 -4.71
C LYS A 379 6.30 28.93 -3.44
N GLY A 380 7.54 29.39 -3.58
CA GLY A 380 8.28 30.03 -2.48
C GLY A 380 8.32 29.16 -1.22
N GLU A 381 7.93 29.74 -0.09
CA GLU A 381 7.97 29.07 1.21
C GLU A 381 7.15 27.78 1.25
N SER A 382 5.98 27.72 0.61
CA SER A 382 5.12 26.53 0.65
C SER A 382 5.77 25.33 -0.05
N LEU A 383 6.55 25.58 -1.12
CA LEU A 383 7.32 24.54 -1.81
C LEU A 383 8.49 24.07 -0.95
N THR A 384 9.18 24.99 -0.27
CA THR A 384 10.25 24.67 0.67
C THR A 384 9.73 23.84 1.85
N GLN A 385 8.59 24.23 2.43
CA GLN A 385 7.93 23.49 3.52
C GLN A 385 7.54 22.08 3.07
N TRP A 386 6.94 21.93 1.88
CA TRP A 386 6.64 20.62 1.31
C TRP A 386 7.89 19.76 1.16
N ARG A 387 8.98 20.31 0.61
CA ARG A 387 10.25 19.60 0.44
C ARG A 387 10.83 19.14 1.77
N ASN A 388 10.84 20.02 2.76
CA ASN A 388 11.32 19.71 4.11
C ASN A 388 10.45 18.64 4.79
N ALA A 389 9.13 18.66 4.58
CA ALA A 389 8.24 17.64 5.12
C ALA A 389 8.44 16.27 4.46
N VAL A 390 8.71 16.23 3.15
CA VAL A 390 9.02 14.97 2.45
C VAL A 390 10.31 14.35 2.97
N VAL A 391 11.38 15.13 3.06
CA VAL A 391 12.71 14.63 3.44
C VAL A 391 12.84 14.42 4.95
N GLY A 392 12.21 15.29 5.75
CA GLY A 392 12.31 15.30 7.21
C GLY A 392 11.27 14.45 7.92
N ALA A 393 10.45 13.66 7.21
CA ALA A 393 9.45 12.80 7.81
C ALA A 393 10.12 11.80 8.79
N PRO A 394 9.76 11.79 10.09
CA PRO A 394 10.43 10.94 11.07
C PRO A 394 10.16 9.48 10.74
N SER A 395 11.21 8.67 10.82
CA SER A 395 11.14 7.24 10.54
C SER A 395 10.46 6.48 11.69
N PRO A 396 9.88 5.28 11.48
CA PRO A 396 9.27 4.51 12.57
C PRO A 396 10.25 4.20 13.71
N ILE A 397 11.54 3.94 13.40
CA ILE A 397 12.60 3.77 14.39
C ILE A 397 12.81 5.04 15.22
N THR A 398 12.88 6.21 14.56
CA THR A 398 13.04 7.51 15.24
C THR A 398 11.89 7.75 16.21
N HIS A 399 10.66 7.48 15.76
CA HIS A 399 9.48 7.70 16.58
C HIS A 399 9.37 6.70 17.74
N LYS A 400 9.75 5.44 17.52
CA LYS A 400 9.89 4.43 18.58
C LYS A 400 10.82 4.93 19.70
N PHE A 401 11.98 5.48 19.35
CA PHE A 401 12.94 6.02 20.33
C PHE A 401 12.44 7.29 21.02
N ASN A 402 11.75 8.18 20.32
CA ASN A 402 11.14 9.38 20.92
C ASN A 402 10.07 9.04 21.97
N ASN A 403 9.44 7.86 21.87
CA ASN A 403 8.50 7.34 22.86
C ASN A 403 9.18 6.50 23.97
N ASN A 404 10.52 6.58 24.10
CA ASN A 404 11.30 5.81 25.07
C ASN A 404 11.09 4.28 24.96
N LEU A 405 10.81 3.76 23.76
CA LEU A 405 10.72 2.32 23.49
C LEU A 405 12.09 1.81 23.02
N ARG A 406 12.91 1.38 23.98
CA ARG A 406 14.28 0.88 23.78
C ARG A 406 14.46 -0.47 24.45
N LEU A 407 14.86 -1.49 23.72
CA LEU A 407 15.06 -2.83 24.27
C LEU A 407 16.21 -2.87 25.28
N SER A 408 17.26 -2.07 25.08
CA SER A 408 18.42 -1.94 25.98
C SER A 408 18.06 -1.58 27.43
N GLY A 409 16.92 -0.92 27.65
CA GLY A 409 16.41 -0.57 28.97
C GLY A 409 15.46 -1.60 29.61
N ALA A 410 15.19 -2.73 28.94
CA ALA A 410 14.27 -3.75 29.46
C ALA A 410 14.94 -4.66 30.50
N ASP A 411 14.15 -5.18 31.43
CA ASP A 411 14.55 -6.25 32.35
C ASP A 411 14.20 -7.60 31.72
N PHE A 412 15.20 -8.44 31.48
CA PHE A 412 15.04 -9.76 30.89
C PHE A 412 14.70 -10.85 31.92
N SER A 413 14.73 -10.51 33.22
CA SER A 413 14.30 -11.41 34.29
C SER A 413 12.77 -11.46 34.43
N ASP A 414 12.09 -10.36 34.11
CA ASP A 414 10.63 -10.25 34.04
C ASP A 414 10.15 -10.56 32.61
N LEU A 415 9.74 -11.82 32.40
CA LEU A 415 9.32 -12.28 31.08
C LEU A 415 8.06 -11.58 30.58
N ASP A 416 7.09 -11.27 31.45
CA ASP A 416 5.86 -10.62 31.02
C ASP A 416 6.13 -9.17 30.61
N ALA A 417 6.92 -8.43 31.39
CA ALA A 417 7.34 -7.08 31.03
C ALA A 417 8.19 -7.06 29.76
N LEU A 418 9.09 -8.05 29.57
CA LEU A 418 9.87 -8.21 28.35
C LEU A 418 8.98 -8.49 27.14
N THR A 419 8.00 -9.41 27.27
CA THR A 419 7.05 -9.74 26.20
C THR A 419 6.24 -8.51 25.79
N GLU A 420 5.72 -7.73 26.75
CA GLU A 420 5.00 -6.47 26.46
C GLU A 420 5.90 -5.45 25.75
N ARG A 421 7.14 -5.27 26.23
CA ARG A 421 8.10 -4.33 25.63
C ARG A 421 8.45 -4.72 24.20
N LEU A 422 8.75 -5.99 23.96
CA LEU A 422 9.07 -6.52 22.63
C LEU A 422 7.88 -6.39 21.68
N ALA A 423 6.66 -6.72 22.13
CA ALA A 423 5.46 -6.56 21.31
C ALA A 423 5.25 -5.10 20.89
N ALA A 424 5.46 -4.15 21.81
CA ALA A 424 5.39 -2.72 21.48
C ALA A 424 6.47 -2.31 20.47
N ILE A 425 7.72 -2.74 20.64
CA ILE A 425 8.82 -2.44 19.70
C ILE A 425 8.52 -3.02 18.31
N MET A 426 8.07 -4.27 18.23
CA MET A 426 7.70 -4.93 16.97
C MET A 426 6.52 -4.24 16.28
N ASP A 427 5.56 -3.71 17.04
CA ASP A 427 4.41 -2.97 16.51
C ASP A 427 4.84 -1.70 15.77
N TYR A 428 5.94 -1.04 16.20
CA TYR A 428 6.55 0.05 15.44
C TYR A 428 7.38 -0.45 14.25
N ASP A 429 8.27 -1.42 14.48
CA ASP A 429 9.25 -1.85 13.48
C ASP A 429 8.61 -2.50 12.24
N LYS A 430 7.43 -3.13 12.37
CA LYS A 430 6.70 -3.71 11.22
C LYS A 430 6.22 -2.67 10.20
N HIS A 431 6.26 -1.39 10.55
CA HIS A 431 5.87 -0.27 9.68
C HIS A 431 7.02 0.37 8.93
N CYS A 432 8.26 -0.08 9.15
CA CYS A 432 9.42 0.30 8.34
C CYS A 432 9.30 -0.23 6.90
N ASN A 433 10.04 0.39 5.98
CA ASN A 433 9.97 0.04 4.55
C ASN A 433 10.64 -1.30 4.26
N LEU A 434 9.83 -2.29 3.88
CA LEU A 434 10.33 -3.49 3.21
C LEU A 434 10.86 -3.10 1.82
N GLN A 435 11.96 -3.71 1.40
CA GLN A 435 12.58 -3.48 0.09
C GLN A 435 12.45 -4.71 -0.80
N MET A 436 11.25 -5.24 -0.97
CA MET A 436 11.04 -6.47 -1.76
C MET A 436 11.07 -6.20 -3.28
N ILE A 437 11.35 -7.25 -4.05
CA ILE A 437 11.32 -7.20 -5.51
C ILE A 437 9.87 -7.20 -6.03
N LEU A 438 9.66 -6.42 -7.09
CA LEU A 438 8.48 -6.39 -7.95
C LEU A 438 8.86 -7.04 -9.28
N TYR A 439 8.08 -8.02 -9.73
CA TYR A 439 8.40 -8.83 -10.91
C TYR A 439 7.48 -8.50 -12.07
N GLU A 440 7.98 -8.61 -13.30
CA GLU A 440 7.17 -8.38 -14.50
C GLU A 440 6.05 -9.41 -14.66
N ASP A 441 6.30 -10.67 -14.29
CA ASP A 441 5.29 -11.74 -14.33
C ASP A 441 4.24 -11.66 -13.23
N GLY A 442 4.33 -10.68 -12.33
CA GLY A 442 3.36 -10.46 -11.28
C GLY A 442 3.41 -11.49 -10.15
N ARG A 443 4.45 -12.33 -10.05
CA ARG A 443 4.53 -13.38 -9.00
C ARG A 443 4.50 -12.81 -7.58
N GLU A 444 4.78 -11.51 -7.40
CA GLU A 444 4.60 -10.80 -6.13
C GLU A 444 3.16 -10.80 -5.62
N GLU A 445 2.16 -10.93 -6.49
CA GLU A 445 0.75 -10.96 -6.07
C GLU A 445 0.47 -12.12 -5.11
N ILE A 446 1.20 -13.24 -5.26
CA ILE A 446 1.06 -14.43 -4.41
C ILE A 446 1.41 -14.10 -2.95
N ARG A 447 2.43 -13.26 -2.67
CA ARG A 447 2.84 -12.94 -1.28
C ARG A 447 1.95 -11.93 -0.57
N LYS A 448 1.09 -11.19 -1.28
CA LYS A 448 0.32 -10.08 -0.70
C LYS A 448 -0.57 -10.49 0.49
N PRO A 449 -1.35 -11.59 0.44
CA PRO A 449 -2.12 -12.04 1.59
C PRO A 449 -1.29 -12.30 2.86
N GLY A 450 -0.18 -13.04 2.73
CA GLY A 450 0.74 -13.34 3.82
C GLY A 450 1.38 -12.06 4.38
N ARG A 451 1.83 -11.15 3.50
CA ARG A 451 2.36 -9.84 3.93
C ARG A 451 1.32 -9.06 4.72
N LYS A 452 0.05 -9.08 4.31
CA LYS A 452 -1.05 -8.40 5.00
C LYS A 452 -1.26 -8.97 6.40
N ILE A 453 -1.29 -10.29 6.55
CA ILE A 453 -1.42 -10.97 7.85
C ILE A 453 -0.35 -10.49 8.83
N ILE A 454 0.91 -10.39 8.39
CA ILE A 454 2.03 -9.96 9.24
C ILE A 454 2.02 -8.44 9.47
N GLY A 455 1.92 -7.64 8.41
CA GLY A 455 2.01 -6.18 8.51
C GLY A 455 0.85 -5.53 9.26
N GLU A 456 -0.36 -6.11 9.17
CA GLU A 456 -1.56 -5.64 9.88
C GLU A 456 -1.78 -6.36 11.22
N MET A 457 -0.86 -7.24 11.64
CA MET A 457 -0.92 -7.90 12.94
C MET A 457 -0.96 -6.83 14.05
N LYS A 458 -1.94 -6.95 14.96
CA LYS A 458 -2.09 -6.04 16.11
C LYS A 458 -1.07 -6.38 17.19
N LYS A 459 -0.64 -5.38 17.97
CA LYS A 459 0.24 -5.57 19.14
C LYS A 459 -0.16 -6.72 20.05
N ASP A 460 -1.44 -6.85 20.41
CA ASP A 460 -1.91 -7.93 21.29
C ASP A 460 -1.75 -9.32 20.67
N ALA A 461 -1.86 -9.44 19.34
CA ALA A 461 -1.62 -10.69 18.64
C ALA A 461 -0.11 -11.02 18.56
N ILE A 462 0.73 -9.99 18.37
CA ILE A 462 2.20 -10.14 18.46
C ILE A 462 2.58 -10.61 19.87
N ARG A 463 2.03 -9.96 20.91
CA ARG A 463 2.23 -10.33 22.31
C ARG A 463 1.85 -11.77 22.59
N ALA A 464 0.65 -12.19 22.16
CA ALA A 464 0.15 -13.54 22.37
C ALA A 464 1.11 -14.61 21.80
N ARG A 465 1.67 -14.37 20.60
CA ARG A 465 2.66 -15.25 19.97
C ARG A 465 3.98 -15.25 20.73
N LEU A 466 4.46 -14.07 21.15
CA LEU A 466 5.75 -13.91 21.85
C LEU A 466 5.83 -14.65 23.19
N HIS A 467 4.71 -14.92 23.89
CA HIS A 467 4.76 -15.64 25.17
C HIS A 467 5.47 -17.01 25.06
N ALA A 468 5.32 -17.73 23.95
CA ALA A 468 5.96 -19.02 23.73
C ALA A 468 7.47 -18.93 23.45
N TRP A 469 7.97 -17.75 23.10
CA TRP A 469 9.32 -17.52 22.59
C TRP A 469 10.19 -16.64 23.47
N THR A 470 9.59 -15.76 24.27
CA THR A 470 10.31 -14.87 25.19
C THR A 470 11.21 -15.63 26.19
N PRO A 471 10.86 -16.83 26.69
CA PRO A 471 11.78 -17.63 27.51
C PRO A 471 13.14 -17.93 26.86
N GLU A 472 13.21 -18.01 25.52
CA GLU A 472 14.44 -18.26 24.76
C GLU A 472 15.40 -17.05 24.74
N LEU A 473 14.93 -15.90 25.23
CA LEU A 473 15.71 -14.67 25.37
C LEU A 473 16.23 -14.48 26.79
N ARG A 474 15.80 -15.30 27.77
CA ARG A 474 16.09 -15.13 29.21
C ARG A 474 17.58 -15.06 29.54
N SER A 475 18.51 -15.50 28.69
CA SER A 475 19.94 -15.30 29.01
C SER A 475 20.34 -13.82 29.01
N GLY A 476 19.58 -12.93 28.35
CA GLY A 476 19.90 -11.52 28.19
C GLY A 476 21.20 -11.24 27.40
N SER A 477 21.98 -12.28 27.08
CA SER A 477 23.28 -12.20 26.45
C SER A 477 23.17 -12.48 24.95
N PHE A 478 23.63 -11.51 24.16
CA PHE A 478 23.68 -11.54 22.71
C PHE A 478 25.13 -11.31 22.25
N SER A 479 25.48 -11.88 21.10
CA SER A 479 26.84 -11.83 20.56
C SER A 479 26.83 -11.65 19.05
N ALA A 480 28.02 -11.56 18.44
CA ALA A 480 28.16 -11.56 16.99
C ALA A 480 27.52 -12.80 16.32
N HIS A 481 27.41 -13.94 17.02
CA HIS A 481 26.76 -15.15 16.49
C HIS A 481 25.25 -14.96 16.32
N ASP A 482 24.61 -14.15 17.18
CA ASP A 482 23.18 -13.88 17.07
C ASP A 482 22.89 -12.95 15.88
N LEU A 483 23.87 -12.19 15.39
CA LEU A 483 23.79 -11.34 14.20
C LEU A 483 24.12 -12.13 12.93
N VAL A 484 23.23 -13.08 12.61
CA VAL A 484 23.41 -14.07 11.54
C VAL A 484 23.70 -13.41 10.18
N GLU A 485 24.59 -14.01 9.40
CA GLU A 485 24.89 -13.51 8.07
C GLU A 485 23.68 -13.58 7.13
N PRO A 486 23.42 -12.54 6.31
CA PRO A 486 22.27 -12.50 5.41
C PRO A 486 22.16 -13.72 4.48
N ARG A 487 23.29 -14.26 4.01
CA ARG A 487 23.30 -15.48 3.16
C ARG A 487 22.79 -16.70 3.92
N THR A 488 23.17 -16.85 5.19
CA THR A 488 22.70 -17.93 6.06
C THR A 488 21.21 -17.77 6.36
N LEU A 489 20.76 -16.54 6.67
CA LEU A 489 19.34 -16.24 6.84
C LEU A 489 18.54 -16.63 5.59
N ARG A 490 19.02 -16.33 4.39
CA ARG A 490 18.39 -16.74 3.12
C ARG A 490 18.21 -18.25 3.00
N ILE A 491 19.23 -19.05 3.33
CA ILE A 491 19.12 -20.52 3.32
C ILE A 491 18.02 -21.01 4.28
N MET A 492 17.94 -20.40 5.47
CA MET A 492 16.89 -20.72 6.45
C MET A 492 15.50 -20.31 5.94
N CYS A 493 15.41 -19.19 5.20
CA CYS A 493 14.16 -18.77 4.54
C CYS A 493 13.68 -19.79 3.52
N ASP A 494 14.60 -20.32 2.69
CA ASP A 494 14.26 -21.33 1.69
C ASP A 494 13.72 -22.61 2.34
N ALA A 495 14.29 -23.02 3.48
CA ALA A 495 13.78 -24.14 4.28
C ALA A 495 12.37 -23.87 4.84
N MET A 496 12.13 -22.69 5.44
CA MET A 496 10.80 -22.31 5.92
C MET A 496 9.77 -22.18 4.79
N ALA A 497 10.19 -21.66 3.63
CA ALA A 497 9.34 -21.57 2.45
C ALA A 497 8.90 -22.95 1.97
N ALA A 498 9.80 -23.95 2.02
CA ALA A 498 9.48 -25.33 1.68
C ALA A 498 8.43 -25.93 2.63
N LEU A 499 8.50 -25.62 3.93
CA LEU A 499 7.50 -26.04 4.93
C LEU A 499 6.14 -25.37 4.69
N GLY A 500 6.11 -24.06 4.43
CA GLY A 500 4.87 -23.37 4.07
C GLY A 500 4.22 -23.98 2.81
N LYS A 501 5.02 -24.37 1.83
CA LYS A 501 4.54 -25.08 0.63
C LYS A 501 4.01 -26.47 0.96
N HIS A 502 4.67 -27.21 1.86
CA HIS A 502 4.22 -28.51 2.34
C HIS A 502 2.87 -28.42 3.04
N LEU A 503 2.69 -27.44 3.94
CA LEU A 503 1.39 -27.14 4.57
C LEU A 503 0.30 -26.89 3.52
N ALA A 504 0.59 -26.08 2.50
CA ALA A 504 -0.34 -25.80 1.42
C ALA A 504 -0.74 -27.05 0.61
N GLN A 505 0.15 -28.03 0.50
CA GLN A 505 -0.10 -29.30 -0.21
C GLN A 505 -0.90 -30.30 0.62
N ASN A 506 -0.76 -30.25 1.94
CA ASN A 506 -1.35 -31.20 2.89
C ASN A 506 -2.58 -30.66 3.63
N VAL A 507 -3.12 -29.51 3.25
CA VAL A 507 -4.42 -29.06 3.76
C VAL A 507 -5.46 -30.13 3.42
N ASP A 508 -6.03 -30.76 4.45
CA ASP A 508 -6.98 -31.87 4.31
C ASP A 508 -8.15 -31.47 3.42
N THR A 509 -8.27 -32.11 2.25
CA THR A 509 -9.30 -31.80 1.26
C THR A 509 -10.64 -32.44 1.59
N GLY A 510 -10.71 -33.28 2.63
CA GLY A 510 -11.87 -34.13 2.88
C GLY A 510 -12.08 -35.17 1.77
N VAL A 511 -12.88 -36.20 2.06
CA VAL A 511 -13.17 -37.31 1.14
C VAL A 511 -13.70 -36.80 -0.21
N LYS A 512 -13.16 -37.36 -1.31
CA LYS A 512 -13.55 -37.19 -2.73
C LYS A 512 -14.75 -36.25 -2.98
N GLY A 513 -14.46 -34.97 -3.11
CA GLY A 513 -15.40 -33.90 -3.47
C GLY A 513 -14.66 -32.60 -3.79
N LYS A 514 -15.38 -31.56 -4.26
CA LYS A 514 -14.80 -30.22 -4.41
C LYS A 514 -14.33 -29.74 -3.02
N PRO A 515 -13.07 -29.25 -2.88
CA PRO A 515 -12.59 -28.76 -1.59
C PRO A 515 -13.45 -27.59 -1.11
N SER A 516 -13.71 -27.54 0.19
CA SER A 516 -14.45 -26.42 0.78
C SER A 516 -13.70 -25.09 0.57
N GLU A 517 -14.42 -23.97 0.53
CA GLU A 517 -13.82 -22.63 0.39
C GLU A 517 -12.80 -22.33 1.49
N ARG A 518 -13.02 -22.84 2.69
CA ARG A 518 -12.08 -22.76 3.82
C ARG A 518 -10.74 -23.43 3.50
N VAL A 519 -10.77 -24.63 2.91
CA VAL A 519 -9.57 -25.37 2.49
C VAL A 519 -8.82 -24.63 1.39
N VAL A 520 -9.55 -24.10 0.41
CA VAL A 520 -8.97 -23.28 -0.68
C VAL A 520 -8.32 -22.01 -0.13
N GLY A 521 -8.98 -21.33 0.81
CA GLY A 521 -8.46 -20.14 1.50
C GLY A 521 -7.18 -20.43 2.27
N GLN A 522 -7.15 -21.50 3.07
CA GLN A 522 -5.95 -21.91 3.82
C GLN A 522 -4.78 -22.25 2.91
N LYS A 523 -5.03 -23.02 1.83
CA LYS A 523 -4.00 -23.32 0.83
C LYS A 523 -3.41 -22.05 0.21
N LYS A 524 -4.25 -21.06 -0.14
CA LYS A 524 -3.80 -19.76 -0.65
C LYS A 524 -2.93 -19.03 0.37
N ILE A 525 -3.31 -19.02 1.65
CA ILE A 525 -2.54 -18.38 2.72
C ILE A 525 -1.16 -19.04 2.87
N PHE A 526 -1.07 -20.36 2.93
CA PHE A 526 0.23 -21.04 3.07
C PHE A 526 1.13 -20.89 1.84
N MET A 527 0.57 -20.90 0.63
CA MET A 527 1.33 -20.54 -0.58
C MET A 527 1.82 -19.09 -0.53
N SER A 528 1.01 -18.19 0.04
CA SER A 528 1.37 -16.79 0.23
C SER A 528 2.53 -16.61 1.21
N LEU A 529 2.47 -17.26 2.37
CA LEU A 529 3.54 -17.26 3.38
C LEU A 529 4.83 -17.89 2.85
N SER A 530 4.71 -18.99 2.09
CA SER A 530 5.85 -19.61 1.41
C SER A 530 6.53 -18.64 0.44
N ARG A 531 5.76 -17.96 -0.42
CA ARG A 531 6.31 -16.95 -1.34
C ARG A 531 6.91 -15.77 -0.59
N LEU A 532 6.26 -15.31 0.48
CA LEU A 532 6.78 -14.23 1.32
C LEU A 532 8.14 -14.59 1.91
N MET A 533 8.34 -15.82 2.41
CA MET A 533 9.65 -16.26 2.92
C MET A 533 10.75 -16.24 1.85
N VAL A 534 10.44 -16.68 0.62
CA VAL A 534 11.40 -16.59 -0.50
C VAL A 534 11.79 -15.13 -0.77
N ASP A 535 10.80 -14.23 -0.84
CA ASP A 535 11.04 -12.81 -1.12
C ASP A 535 11.76 -12.10 0.05
N LEU A 536 11.51 -12.50 1.31
CA LEU A 536 12.26 -12.00 2.47
C LEU A 536 13.71 -12.49 2.49
N GLY A 537 13.96 -13.74 2.08
CA GLY A 537 15.29 -14.30 1.93
C GLY A 537 16.11 -13.61 0.83
N GLU A 538 15.45 -13.13 -0.22
CA GLU A 538 16.07 -12.21 -1.19
C GLU A 538 16.35 -10.86 -0.55
N ALA A 539 15.34 -10.24 0.05
CA ALA A 539 15.42 -8.89 0.59
C ALA A 539 16.51 -8.75 1.66
N ILE A 540 16.68 -9.73 2.55
CA ILE A 540 17.68 -9.67 3.64
C ILE A 540 19.11 -9.56 3.11
N VAL A 541 19.39 -10.13 1.93
CA VAL A 541 20.71 -10.09 1.28
C VAL A 541 20.96 -8.76 0.58
N ARG A 542 19.91 -8.00 0.24
CA ARG A 542 19.96 -6.74 -0.50
C ARG A 542 19.56 -5.51 0.34
N CYS A 543 19.27 -5.67 1.64
CA CYS A 543 18.82 -4.57 2.49
C CYS A 543 19.74 -3.34 2.37
N GLU A 544 19.13 -2.20 2.06
CA GLU A 544 19.77 -0.90 2.02
C GLU A 544 19.23 -0.04 3.15
N GLY A 545 20.09 0.24 4.12
CA GLY A 545 19.76 0.99 5.32
C GLY A 545 19.26 0.13 6.49
N VAL A 546 19.31 0.75 7.65
CA VAL A 546 19.00 0.12 8.94
C VAL A 546 17.54 -0.33 9.00
N GLU A 547 16.62 0.48 8.50
CA GLU A 547 15.18 0.20 8.61
C GLU A 547 14.77 -1.04 7.83
N ALA A 548 15.26 -1.17 6.60
CA ALA A 548 15.02 -2.33 5.74
C ALA A 548 15.53 -3.62 6.40
N PHE A 549 16.71 -3.57 7.03
CA PHE A 549 17.29 -4.72 7.71
C PHE A 549 16.51 -5.10 8.99
N VAL A 550 16.10 -4.11 9.79
CA VAL A 550 15.28 -4.32 10.99
C VAL A 550 13.94 -4.96 10.64
N VAL A 551 13.20 -4.39 9.68
CA VAL A 551 11.87 -4.88 9.32
C VAL A 551 11.92 -6.24 8.64
N THR A 552 12.93 -6.47 7.79
CA THR A 552 13.11 -7.78 7.16
C THR A 552 13.39 -8.83 8.24
N SER A 553 14.29 -8.54 9.19
CA SER A 553 14.58 -9.44 10.32
C SER A 553 13.33 -9.73 11.17
N LEU A 554 12.49 -8.73 11.42
CA LEU A 554 11.21 -8.92 12.12
C LEU A 554 10.24 -9.80 11.33
N PHE A 555 10.06 -9.51 10.03
CA PHE A 555 9.18 -10.27 9.16
C PHE A 555 9.62 -11.72 9.02
N LEU A 556 10.93 -12.02 9.04
CA LEU A 556 11.44 -13.38 9.07
C LEU A 556 10.94 -14.15 10.29
N PHE A 557 11.01 -13.55 11.49
CA PHE A 557 10.49 -14.19 12.70
C PHE A 557 8.97 -14.37 12.65
N LEU A 558 8.21 -13.29 12.41
CA LEU A 558 6.74 -13.36 12.46
C LEU A 558 6.14 -14.26 11.38
N THR A 559 6.70 -14.27 10.16
CA THR A 559 6.24 -15.16 9.09
C THR A 559 6.59 -16.61 9.41
N SER A 560 7.78 -16.87 9.98
CA SER A 560 8.18 -18.21 10.39
C SER A 560 7.33 -18.73 11.54
N GLU A 561 6.97 -17.87 12.49
CA GLU A 561 6.08 -18.19 13.59
C GLU A 561 4.67 -18.52 13.08
N GLU A 562 4.12 -17.74 12.15
CA GLU A 562 2.83 -18.06 11.51
C GLU A 562 2.82 -19.42 10.81
N ILE A 563 3.91 -19.79 10.14
CA ILE A 563 4.07 -21.13 9.55
C ILE A 563 4.14 -22.18 10.67
N TYR A 564 4.97 -21.95 11.69
CA TYR A 564 5.20 -22.86 12.81
C TYR A 564 3.92 -23.21 13.59
N SER A 565 3.08 -22.22 13.91
CA SER A 565 1.85 -22.46 14.70
C SER A 565 0.86 -23.37 13.99
N ASN A 566 1.02 -23.59 12.69
CA ASN A 566 0.18 -24.46 11.86
C ASN A 566 0.81 -25.84 11.56
N LEU A 567 2.05 -26.09 12.01
CA LEU A 567 2.71 -27.39 11.86
C LEU A 567 2.22 -28.41 12.88
N CYS A 568 2.42 -29.70 12.58
CA CYS A 568 2.26 -30.77 13.56
C CYS A 568 3.39 -30.74 14.60
N GLU A 569 3.17 -31.36 15.76
CA GLU A 569 4.11 -31.32 16.89
C GLU A 569 5.52 -31.83 16.53
N SER A 570 5.63 -32.88 15.71
CA SER A 570 6.94 -33.40 15.29
C SER A 570 7.73 -32.39 14.44
N ASP A 571 7.06 -31.71 13.51
CA ASP A 571 7.69 -30.71 12.66
C ASP A 571 8.02 -29.46 13.48
N GLN A 572 7.15 -29.06 14.42
CA GLN A 572 7.41 -27.98 15.36
C GLN A 572 8.68 -28.23 16.17
N VAL A 573 8.88 -29.44 16.71
CA VAL A 573 10.10 -29.77 17.45
C VAL A 573 11.34 -29.67 16.55
N ALA A 574 11.25 -30.14 15.31
CA ALA A 574 12.38 -30.13 14.37
C ALA A 574 12.84 -28.72 13.98
N ILE A 575 11.91 -27.76 13.89
CA ILE A 575 12.22 -26.41 13.39
C ILE A 575 12.28 -25.32 14.46
N ARG A 576 11.98 -25.66 15.73
CA ARG A 576 11.97 -24.70 16.85
C ARG A 576 13.26 -23.89 16.93
N SER A 577 14.42 -24.54 16.76
CA SER A 577 15.73 -23.88 16.81
C SER A 577 15.90 -22.78 15.76
N MET A 578 15.32 -22.97 14.57
CA MET A 578 15.34 -21.98 13.48
C MET A 578 14.58 -20.70 13.87
N LEU A 579 13.42 -20.84 14.52
CA LEU A 579 12.64 -19.68 14.99
C LEU A 579 13.36 -18.92 16.10
N VAL A 580 14.02 -19.64 17.01
CA VAL A 580 14.86 -19.02 18.04
C VAL A 580 15.98 -18.20 17.40
N VAL A 581 16.62 -18.72 16.35
CA VAL A 581 17.64 -17.97 15.61
C VAL A 581 17.07 -16.71 14.97
N PHE A 582 15.91 -16.77 14.30
CA PHE A 582 15.28 -15.58 13.74
C PHE A 582 14.92 -14.53 14.81
N LEU A 583 14.36 -14.96 15.93
CA LEU A 583 14.02 -14.07 17.05
C LEU A 583 15.26 -13.42 17.65
N ARG A 584 16.29 -14.22 17.96
CA ARG A 584 17.55 -13.72 18.53
C ARG A 584 18.28 -12.80 17.55
N ASN A 585 18.23 -13.08 16.25
CA ASN A 585 18.76 -12.18 15.22
C ASN A 585 18.05 -10.83 15.19
N TYR A 586 16.72 -10.82 15.25
CA TYR A 586 15.98 -9.56 15.35
C TYR A 586 16.35 -8.79 16.62
N VAL A 587 16.37 -9.44 17.79
CA VAL A 587 16.71 -8.79 19.07
C VAL A 587 18.14 -8.25 19.06
N ALA A 588 19.12 -9.02 18.61
CA ALA A 588 20.51 -8.58 18.51
C ALA A 588 20.66 -7.41 17.54
N THR A 589 19.89 -7.41 16.44
CA THR A 589 19.85 -6.29 15.48
C THR A 589 19.34 -5.02 16.15
N ILE A 590 18.24 -5.09 16.93
CA ILE A 590 17.72 -3.93 17.66
C ILE A 590 18.75 -3.38 18.65
N LEU A 591 19.39 -4.25 19.42
CA LEU A 591 20.43 -3.83 20.37
C LEU A 591 21.62 -3.17 19.66
N LEU A 592 22.03 -3.68 18.50
CA LEU A 592 23.11 -3.10 17.69
C LEU A 592 22.73 -1.71 17.17
N VAL A 593 21.50 -1.54 16.70
CA VAL A 593 20.99 -0.23 16.24
C VAL A 593 20.91 0.75 17.40
N GLU A 594 20.40 0.33 18.56
CA GLU A 594 20.33 1.18 19.74
C GLU A 594 21.72 1.63 20.22
N ALA A 595 22.72 0.75 20.16
CA ALA A 595 24.09 1.06 20.57
C ALA A 595 24.80 2.04 19.62
N THR A 596 24.46 2.01 18.33
CA THR A 596 25.10 2.85 17.28
C THR A 596 24.39 4.17 17.01
N VAL A 597 23.09 4.27 17.31
CA VAL A 597 22.30 5.51 17.16
C VAL A 597 22.32 6.37 18.43
N SER A 598 22.73 5.80 19.57
CA SER A 598 22.85 6.51 20.86
C SER A 598 24.26 7.00 21.20
N SER A 599 25.23 6.70 20.33
CA SER A 599 26.59 7.26 20.31
C SER A 599 26.66 8.40 19.30
#